data_AF-C9MXM1-F1
#
_entry.id   AF-C9MXM1-F1
#
_cell.length_a   1.000
_cell.length_b   1.000
_cell.length_c   1.000
_cell.angle_alpha   90.00
_cell.angle_beta   90.00
_cell.angle_gamma   90.00
#
_symmetry.space_group_name_H-M   'P 1'
#
loop_
_entity.id
_entity.type
_entity.pdbx_description
1 polymer ?
#
loop_
_entity_poly.entity_id
_entity_poly.type
_entity_poly.pdbx_seq_one_letter_code
_entity_poly.pdbx_strand_id
1 'polypeptide(L)'
;MIPLLKINNIREKLKYYLNKLNIFKIKNKKMRGVLMRRVVITGIGLVTPLGTGKNKAWKNLLAGECGIDKITQFDTSEHSVHIAAEVKDFVPENYIEKKN
;
A
#
# COMPACT_ATOMS: atom_id res chain seq x y z
N MET A 1 1.90 -58.97 -3.15
CA MET A 1 0.82 -58.05 -3.58
C MET A 1 -0.52 -58.42 -2.92
N ILE A 2 -0.60 -58.61 -1.59
CA ILE A 2 -1.84 -59.01 -0.87
C ILE A 2 -1.99 -58.48 0.62
N PRO A 3 -1.50 -57.29 1.09
CA PRO A 3 -1.79 -56.87 2.47
C PRO A 3 -3.15 -56.21 2.71
N LEU A 4 -3.76 -55.61 1.68
CA LEU A 4 -4.88 -54.66 1.82
C LEU A 4 -6.26 -55.29 2.09
N LEU A 5 -6.45 -56.57 1.77
CA LEU A 5 -7.73 -57.26 1.92
C LEU A 5 -8.04 -57.65 3.38
N LYS A 6 -7.06 -57.57 4.29
CA LYS A 6 -7.24 -57.90 5.72
C LYS A 6 -7.58 -56.70 6.62
N ILE A 7 -7.60 -55.48 6.08
CA ILE A 7 -7.85 -54.25 6.86
C ILE A 7 -9.30 -53.82 6.67
N ASN A 8 -10.17 -54.24 7.60
CA ASN A 8 -11.61 -53.90 7.59
C ASN A 8 -11.90 -52.50 8.17
N ASN A 9 -10.91 -51.84 8.76
CA ASN A 9 -11.06 -50.51 9.34
C ASN A 9 -10.52 -49.43 8.37
N ILE A 10 -11.42 -48.56 7.93
CA ILE A 10 -11.14 -47.46 7.00
C ILE A 10 -10.02 -46.54 7.51
N ARG A 11 -9.91 -46.29 8.82
CA ARG A 11 -8.87 -45.41 9.38
C ARG A 11 -7.47 -46.01 9.22
N GLU A 12 -7.33 -47.31 9.49
CA GLU A 12 -6.04 -48.01 9.36
C GLU A 12 -5.64 -48.17 7.89
N LYS A 13 -6.62 -48.40 7.01
CA LYS A 13 -6.39 -48.46 5.57
C LYS A 13 -5.90 -47.10 5.04
N LEU A 14 -6.53 -46.01 5.48
CA LEU A 14 -6.11 -44.65 5.13
C LEU A 14 -4.69 -44.35 5.61
N LYS A 15 -4.35 -44.73 6.85
CA LYS A 15 -3.02 -44.55 7.45
C LYS A 15 -1.93 -45.30 6.67
N TYR A 16 -2.22 -46.52 6.21
CA TYR A 16 -1.34 -47.29 5.33
C TYR A 16 -1.10 -46.58 3.99
N TYR A 17 -2.15 -46.12 3.30
CA TYR A 17 -1.99 -45.40 2.02
C TYR A 17 -1.20 -44.10 2.19
N LEU A 18 -1.46 -43.34 3.25
CA LEU A 18 -0.76 -42.08 3.55
C LEU A 18 0.74 -42.29 3.83
N ASN A 19 1.11 -43.37 4.52
CA ASN A 19 2.51 -43.74 4.75
C ASN A 19 3.17 -44.35 3.51
N LYS A 20 2.46 -45.23 2.77
CA LYS A 20 2.98 -45.88 1.55
C LYS A 20 3.29 -44.88 0.45
N LEU A 21 2.46 -43.85 0.31
CA LEU A 21 2.69 -42.76 -0.64
C LEU A 21 3.68 -41.69 -0.12
N ASN A 22 4.28 -41.90 1.07
CA ASN A 22 5.24 -40.99 1.70
C ASN A 22 4.70 -39.54 1.84
N ILE A 23 3.38 -39.37 1.88
CA ILE A 23 2.71 -38.06 1.85
C ILE A 23 3.00 -37.28 3.14
N PHE A 24 3.20 -37.97 4.26
CA PHE A 24 3.61 -37.35 5.52
C PHE A 24 5.03 -36.75 5.46
N LYS A 25 5.91 -37.23 4.56
CA LYS A 25 7.26 -36.68 4.38
C LYS A 25 7.24 -35.31 3.66
N ILE A 26 6.18 -35.02 2.91
CA ILE A 26 6.06 -33.80 2.09
C ILE A 26 5.66 -32.58 2.94
N LYS A 27 5.11 -32.76 4.16
CA LYS A 27 4.75 -31.62 5.02
C LYS A 27 5.96 -30.79 5.53
N ASN A 28 7.19 -31.29 5.41
CA ASN A 28 8.41 -30.58 5.81
C ASN A 28 9.33 -30.17 4.66
N LYS A 29 8.88 -30.28 3.40
CA LYS A 29 9.55 -29.57 2.31
C LYS A 29 9.04 -28.14 2.36
N LYS A 30 9.74 -27.29 3.12
CA LYS A 30 9.55 -25.84 3.17
C LYS A 30 9.28 -25.37 1.74
N MET A 31 8.02 -25.12 1.39
CA MET A 31 7.71 -24.36 0.20
C MET A 31 8.37 -23.02 0.44
N ARG A 32 9.57 -22.82 -0.09
CA ARG A 32 10.01 -21.50 -0.53
C ARG A 32 9.12 -21.15 -1.72
N GLY A 33 7.81 -21.03 -1.47
CA GLY A 33 7.03 -20.05 -2.18
C GLY A 33 7.83 -18.77 -2.02
N VAL A 34 8.06 -18.08 -3.12
CA VAL A 34 8.57 -16.72 -3.09
C VAL A 34 7.63 -15.98 -2.14
N LEU A 35 8.02 -15.85 -0.87
CA LEU A 35 7.22 -15.22 0.16
C LEU A 35 7.10 -13.79 -0.33
N MET A 36 5.93 -13.45 -0.89
CA MET A 36 5.68 -12.10 -1.37
C MET A 36 5.95 -11.18 -0.19
N ARG A 37 6.97 -10.33 -0.34
CA ARG A 37 7.38 -9.41 0.71
C ARG A 37 6.20 -8.48 0.97
N ARG A 38 5.76 -8.41 2.22
CA ARG A 38 4.74 -7.44 2.62
C ARG A 38 5.37 -6.05 2.52
N VAL A 39 4.73 -5.18 1.73
CA VAL A 39 5.09 -3.78 1.61
C VAL A 39 4.01 -2.96 2.33
N VAL A 40 4.43 -1.97 3.10
CA VAL A 40 3.54 -1.06 3.83
C VAL A 40 3.97 0.38 3.59
N ILE A 41 3.03 1.31 3.73
CA ILE A 41 3.31 2.74 3.70
C ILE A 41 3.61 3.17 5.14
N THR A 42 4.84 3.63 5.39
CA THR A 42 5.29 4.09 6.72
C THR A 42 5.32 5.60 6.86
N GLY A 43 5.16 6.35 5.76
CA GLY A 43 5.20 7.80 5.76
C GLY A 43 4.49 8.39 4.56
N ILE A 44 3.96 9.59 4.74
CA ILE A 44 3.35 10.41 3.70
C ILE A 44 3.67 11.88 3.96
N GLY A 45 3.94 12.63 2.88
CA GLY A 45 4.12 14.07 2.88
C GLY A 45 3.23 14.68 1.80
N LEU A 46 2.66 15.85 2.09
CA LEU A 46 1.74 16.55 1.20
C LEU A 46 2.12 18.03 1.12
N VAL A 47 2.08 18.57 -0.09
CA VAL A 47 2.13 20.01 -0.38
C VAL A 47 0.99 20.24 -1.37
N THR A 48 -0.12 20.80 -0.90
CA THR A 48 -1.34 20.94 -1.70
C THR A 48 -2.01 22.28 -1.47
N PRO A 49 -2.95 22.69 -2.34
CA PRO A 49 -3.75 23.91 -2.16
C PRO A 49 -4.63 23.89 -0.90
N LEU A 50 -4.86 22.69 -0.34
CA LEU A 50 -5.56 22.51 0.94
C LEU A 50 -4.62 22.59 2.15
N GLY A 51 -3.31 22.77 1.94
CA GLY A 51 -2.33 23.07 2.97
C GLY A 51 -1.06 22.23 2.87
N THR A 52 0.02 22.78 3.40
CA THR A 52 1.30 22.07 3.52
C THR A 52 1.31 21.16 4.76
N GLY A 53 1.67 19.88 4.55
CA GLY A 53 1.73 18.85 5.58
C GLY A 53 0.45 18.01 5.71
N LYS A 54 0.62 16.76 6.14
CA LYS A 54 -0.46 15.75 6.16
C LYS A 54 -1.66 16.13 7.01
N ASN A 55 -1.44 16.76 8.16
CA ASN A 55 -2.51 17.08 9.10
C ASN A 55 -3.43 18.19 8.56
N LYS A 56 -2.84 19.26 8.01
CA LYS A 56 -3.59 20.40 7.49
C LYS A 56 -4.36 20.02 6.23
N ALA A 57 -3.69 19.38 5.27
CA ALA A 57 -4.31 18.89 4.05
C ALA A 57 -5.48 17.92 4.35
N TRP A 58 -5.29 16.98 5.29
CA TRP A 58 -6.34 16.03 5.65
C TRP A 58 -7.54 16.67 6.33
N LYS A 59 -7.30 17.59 7.28
CA LYS A 59 -8.37 18.33 7.96
C LYS A 59 -9.24 19.10 6.97
N ASN A 60 -8.61 19.87 6.07
CA ASN A 60 -9.32 20.71 5.11
C ASN A 60 -10.04 19.88 4.05
N LEU A 61 -9.44 18.75 3.62
CA LEU A 61 -10.10 17.80 2.73
C LEU A 61 -11.39 17.24 3.35
N LEU A 62 -11.34 16.80 4.60
CA LEU A 62 -12.52 16.27 5.31
C LEU A 62 -13.58 17.34 5.58
N ALA A 63 -13.18 18.60 5.75
CA ALA A 63 -14.09 19.73 5.90
C ALA A 63 -14.75 20.16 4.57
N GLY A 64 -14.33 19.59 3.43
CA GLY A 64 -14.86 19.96 2.11
C GLY A 64 -14.39 21.33 1.64
N GLU A 65 -13.26 21.81 2.15
CA GLU A 65 -12.69 23.11 1.77
C GLU A 65 -12.31 23.11 0.28
N CYS A 66 -12.54 24.24 -0.40
CA CYS A 66 -12.15 24.42 -1.79
C CYS A 66 -10.75 25.05 -1.86
N GLY A 67 -9.82 24.39 -2.54
CA GLY A 67 -8.46 24.90 -2.77
C GLY A 67 -8.32 25.76 -4.03
N ILE A 68 -9.39 25.97 -4.79
CA ILE A 68 -9.37 26.74 -6.05
C ILE A 68 -9.73 28.19 -5.77
N ASP A 69 -8.92 29.11 -6.30
CA ASP A 69 -9.11 30.54 -6.15
C ASP A 69 -8.56 31.29 -7.38
N LYS A 70 -8.66 32.62 -7.40
CA LYS A 70 -7.98 33.46 -8.40
C LYS A 70 -6.47 33.24 -8.35
N ILE A 71 -5.84 33.18 -9.52
CA ILE A 71 -4.38 33.12 -9.64
C ILE A 71 -3.78 34.41 -9.07
N THR A 72 -2.76 34.27 -8.21
CA THR A 72 -2.04 35.39 -7.57
C THR A 72 -0.55 35.39 -7.87
N GLN A 73 -0.02 34.27 -8.37
CA GLN A 73 1.42 34.12 -8.66
C GLN A 73 1.89 34.96 -9.86
N PHE A 74 0.99 35.30 -10.79
CA PHE A 74 1.32 36.08 -11.99
C PHE A 74 0.09 36.79 -12.56
N ASP A 75 0.30 37.73 -13.48
CA ASP A 75 -0.80 38.41 -14.19
C ASP A 75 -1.45 37.50 -15.23
N THR A 76 -2.76 37.33 -15.12
CA THR A 76 -3.56 36.48 -16.00
C THR A 76 -4.40 37.26 -17.00
N SER A 77 -4.25 38.58 -17.11
CA SER A 77 -5.04 39.45 -18.00
C SER A 77 -5.14 38.94 -19.44
N GLU A 78 -4.04 38.46 -20.01
CA GLU A 78 -3.94 37.94 -21.38
C GLU A 78 -4.24 36.43 -21.51
N HIS A 79 -4.72 35.78 -20.45
CA HIS A 79 -4.98 34.33 -20.42
C HIS A 79 -6.48 34.03 -20.44
N SER A 80 -6.86 32.89 -21.00
CA SER A 80 -8.25 32.43 -21.01
C SER A 80 -8.73 31.85 -19.67
N VAL A 81 -7.83 31.60 -18.73
CA VAL A 81 -8.10 31.00 -17.42
C VAL A 81 -7.46 31.86 -16.32
N HIS A 82 -8.26 32.21 -15.31
CA HIS A 82 -7.85 33.12 -14.23
C HIS A 82 -7.90 32.49 -12.83
N ILE A 83 -8.16 31.18 -12.75
CA ILE A 83 -8.27 30.44 -11.49
C ILE A 83 -7.28 29.28 -11.48
N ALA A 84 -6.76 28.97 -10.30
CA ALA A 84 -5.89 27.82 -10.07
C ALA A 84 -6.02 27.34 -8.63
N ALA A 85 -5.45 26.17 -8.38
CA ALA A 85 -5.30 25.66 -7.03
C ALA A 85 -3.84 25.90 -6.60
N GLU A 86 -3.58 27.10 -6.07
CA GLU A 86 -2.24 27.53 -5.64
C GLU A 86 -1.92 27.03 -4.22
N VAL A 87 -0.66 26.69 -3.95
CA VAL A 87 -0.21 26.37 -2.60
C VAL A 87 0.13 27.69 -1.88
N LYS A 88 -0.72 28.08 -0.93
CA LYS A 88 -0.67 29.41 -0.30
C LYS A 88 0.33 29.52 0.87
N ASP A 89 0.75 28.41 1.46
CA ASP A 89 1.49 28.38 2.74
C ASP A 89 2.86 27.68 2.67
N PHE A 90 3.37 27.45 1.46
CA PHE A 90 4.67 26.80 1.29
C PHE A 90 5.82 27.81 1.32
N VAL A 91 6.77 27.59 2.22
CA VAL A 91 8.00 28.39 2.38
C VAL A 91 9.20 27.47 2.17
N PRO A 92 9.91 27.55 1.03
CA PRO A 92 11.03 26.66 0.70
C PRO A 92 12.15 26.65 1.74
N GLU A 93 12.41 27.79 2.37
CA GLU A 93 13.47 28.00 3.36
C GLU A 93 13.29 27.13 4.61
N ASN A 94 12.07 26.63 4.87
CA ASN A 94 11.82 25.70 5.97
C ASN A 94 12.38 24.28 5.70
N TYR A 95 12.79 23.99 4.46
CA TYR A 95 13.18 22.64 4.02
C TYR A 95 14.51 22.60 3.27
N ILE A 96 14.89 23.71 2.64
CA ILE A 96 16.06 23.79 1.76
C ILE A 96 16.85 25.03 2.16
N GLU A 97 18.13 24.84 2.47
CA GLU A 97 19.05 25.96 2.69
C GLU A 97 19.31 26.71 1.38
N LYS A 98 19.41 28.03 1.48
CA LYS A 98 19.71 28.87 0.32
C LYS A 98 21.15 28.57 -0.15
N LYS A 99 21.29 28.19 -1.41
CA LYS A 99 22.61 28.02 -2.03
C LYS A 99 23.22 29.40 -2.28
N ASN A 100 24.42 29.63 -1.74
CA ASN A 100 25.25 30.81 -2.00
C ASN A 100 25.80 30.81 -3.43
#